data_AF-A0A3A0VCL5-F1
#
_entry.id   AF-A0A3A0VCL5-F1
#
_cell.length_a   1.000
_cell.length_b   1.000
_cell.length_c   1.000
_cell.angle_alpha   90.00
_cell.angle_beta   90.00
_cell.angle_gamma   90.00
#
_symmetry.space_group_name_H-M   'P 1'
#
loop_
_entity.id
_entity.type
_entity.pdbx_description
1 polymer ?
#
loop_
_entity_poly.entity_id
_entity_poly.type
_entity_poly.pdbx_seq_one_letter_code
_entity_poly.pdbx_strand_id
1 'polypeptide(L)'
;MVKRLLSANASEIVEMTATELKQSIKASDGRVVLSENVVTRTPVIPDITNAELARAFGADLILLNGLDAFDPKVVNVDEDKQVINELRRLVCRPIGVNLEPVDKTATMSEEKLNIVEGRQASSKTVKALEKLGINFICMT
;
A
#
# COMPACT_ATOMS: atom_id res chain seq x y z
N MET A 1 -17.32 -19.55 -5.98
CA MET A 1 -16.01 -19.82 -5.32
C MET A 1 -15.05 -18.76 -5.81
N VAL A 2 -14.43 -17.97 -4.93
CA VAL A 2 -13.52 -16.90 -5.36
C VAL A 2 -12.20 -17.52 -5.81
N LYS A 3 -11.66 -17.09 -6.95
CA LYS A 3 -10.37 -17.53 -7.47
C LYS A 3 -9.26 -17.15 -6.49
N ARG A 4 -8.34 -18.06 -6.18
CA ARG A 4 -7.18 -17.73 -5.33
C ARG A 4 -6.33 -16.64 -5.98
N LEU A 5 -5.78 -15.72 -5.19
CA LEU A 5 -5.03 -14.55 -5.68
C LEU A 5 -3.89 -14.97 -6.63
N LEU A 6 -3.17 -16.03 -6.27
CA LEU A 6 -2.04 -16.57 -7.05
C LEU A 6 -2.43 -17.21 -8.39
N SER A 7 -3.73 -17.41 -8.66
CA SER A 7 -4.23 -17.89 -9.95
C SER A 7 -4.98 -16.82 -10.73
N ALA A 8 -5.18 -15.64 -10.15
CA ALA A 8 -5.84 -14.53 -10.82
C ALA A 8 -4.87 -13.80 -11.76
N ASN A 9 -5.38 -13.45 -12.94
CA ASN A 9 -4.73 -12.56 -13.87
C ASN A 9 -4.78 -11.12 -13.33
N ALA A 10 -3.88 -10.27 -13.80
CA ALA A 10 -3.85 -8.85 -13.45
C ALA A 10 -5.22 -8.16 -13.57
N SER A 11 -5.94 -8.38 -14.67
CA SER A 11 -7.27 -7.81 -14.90
C SER A 11 -8.32 -8.32 -13.91
N GLU A 12 -8.22 -9.56 -13.44
CA GLU A 12 -9.13 -10.09 -12.42
C GLU A 12 -8.83 -9.50 -11.05
N ILE A 13 -7.55 -9.27 -10.73
CA ILE A 13 -7.09 -8.72 -9.45
C ILE A 13 -7.54 -7.27 -9.28
N VAL A 14 -7.39 -6.46 -10.32
CA VAL A 14 -7.73 -5.03 -10.29
C VAL A 14 -9.22 -4.80 -10.02
N GLU A 15 -10.07 -5.72 -10.46
CA GLU A 15 -11.54 -5.65 -10.29
C GLU A 15 -12.04 -6.27 -8.97
N MET A 16 -11.17 -6.89 -8.17
CA MET A 16 -11.61 -7.53 -6.92
C MET A 16 -12.14 -6.49 -5.93
N THR A 17 -13.35 -6.73 -5.43
CA THR A 17 -13.87 -6.03 -4.25
C THR A 17 -13.05 -6.39 -3.00
N ALA A 18 -13.17 -5.60 -1.93
CA ALA A 18 -12.51 -5.89 -0.65
C ALA A 18 -12.81 -7.31 -0.11
N THR A 19 -14.06 -7.77 -0.27
CA THR A 19 -14.48 -9.11 0.15
C THR A 19 -13.82 -10.18 -0.71
N GLU A 20 -13.80 -10.02 -2.04
CA GLU A 20 -13.17 -10.97 -2.95
C GLU A 20 -11.66 -11.02 -2.76
N LEU A 21 -11.00 -9.87 -2.62
CA LEU A 21 -9.58 -9.80 -2.33
C LEU A 21 -9.25 -10.58 -1.05
N LYS A 22 -9.97 -10.33 0.05
CA LYS A 22 -9.78 -11.05 1.32
C LYS A 22 -9.96 -12.57 1.17
N GLN A 23 -10.99 -13.02 0.45
CA GLN A 23 -11.22 -14.45 0.22
C GLN A 23 -10.17 -15.06 -0.69
N SER A 24 -9.71 -14.35 -1.72
CA SER A 24 -8.69 -14.82 -2.67
C SER A 24 -7.32 -15.02 -1.99
N ILE A 25 -6.98 -14.15 -1.03
CA ILE A 25 -5.78 -14.26 -0.19
C ILE A 25 -5.90 -15.50 0.68
N LYS A 26 -7.05 -15.69 1.37
CA LYS A 26 -7.29 -16.86 2.21
C LYS A 26 -7.18 -18.16 1.41
N ALA A 27 -7.75 -18.21 0.21
CA ALA A 27 -7.70 -19.35 -0.70
C ALA A 27 -6.30 -19.63 -1.29
N SER A 28 -5.32 -18.77 -1.01
CA SER A 28 -3.94 -18.96 -1.45
C SER A 28 -3.08 -19.71 -0.41
N ASP A 29 -3.64 -20.10 0.73
CA ASP A 29 -3.02 -20.92 1.78
C ASP A 29 -1.68 -20.36 2.30
N GLY A 30 -1.65 -19.06 2.60
CA GLY A 30 -0.48 -18.42 3.21
C GLY A 30 0.73 -18.22 2.28
N ARG A 31 0.58 -18.48 0.97
CA ARG A 31 1.65 -18.30 -0.04
C ARG A 31 1.70 -16.91 -0.66
N VAL A 32 0.82 -16.01 -0.25
CA VAL A 32 0.78 -14.62 -0.75
C VAL A 32 1.92 -13.83 -0.13
N VAL A 33 2.72 -13.18 -0.97
CA VAL A 33 3.85 -12.35 -0.52
C VAL A 33 3.49 -10.87 -0.56
N LEU A 34 3.62 -10.21 0.59
CA LEU A 34 3.50 -8.76 0.73
C LEU A 34 4.90 -8.13 0.71
N SER A 35 5.10 -7.14 -0.14
CA SER A 35 6.31 -6.32 -0.12
C SER A 35 6.00 -4.93 0.42
N GLU A 36 6.68 -4.56 1.51
CA GLU A 36 6.64 -3.21 2.05
C GLU A 36 7.66 -2.32 1.35
N ASN A 37 7.22 -1.17 0.85
CA ASN A 37 8.02 -0.27 0.04
C ASN A 37 7.98 1.14 0.65
N VAL A 38 9.15 1.68 1.00
CA VAL A 38 9.26 3.07 1.47
C VAL A 38 9.09 3.99 0.27
N VAL A 39 8.00 4.75 0.25
CA VAL A 39 7.56 5.52 -0.94
C VAL A 39 8.51 6.67 -1.31
N THR A 40 9.34 7.12 -0.38
CA THR A 40 10.30 8.22 -0.54
C THR A 40 11.70 7.76 -0.93
N ARG A 41 11.97 6.44 -0.94
CA ARG A 41 13.30 5.92 -1.30
C ARG A 41 13.40 5.71 -2.80
N THR A 42 14.48 6.23 -3.39
CA THR A 42 14.84 5.94 -4.78
C THR A 42 15.10 4.44 -4.96
N PRO A 43 14.49 3.79 -5.95
CA PRO A 43 14.76 2.39 -6.28
C PRO A 43 16.17 2.21 -6.85
N VAL A 44 16.65 0.97 -6.83
CA VAL A 44 17.94 0.59 -7.43
C VAL A 44 17.94 0.83 -8.95
N ILE A 45 16.78 0.68 -9.60
CA ILE A 45 16.56 1.00 -11.01
C ILE A 45 15.93 2.40 -11.08
N PRO A 46 16.62 3.43 -11.59
CA PRO A 46 16.23 4.83 -11.37
C PRO A 46 14.91 5.28 -11.99
N ASP A 47 14.41 4.60 -13.01
CA ASP A 47 13.28 5.02 -13.86
C ASP A 47 11.98 4.26 -13.60
N ILE A 48 11.95 3.36 -12.63
CA ILE A 48 10.74 2.64 -12.17
C ILE A 48 10.48 2.91 -10.70
N THR A 49 9.34 2.47 -10.18
CA THR A 49 9.04 2.53 -8.74
C THR A 49 9.59 1.31 -7.98
N ASN A 50 9.76 1.42 -6.65
CA ASN A 50 10.03 0.24 -5.80
C ASN A 50 8.92 -0.81 -5.90
N ALA A 51 7.68 -0.39 -6.18
CA ALA A 51 6.54 -1.29 -6.34
C ALA A 51 6.61 -2.13 -7.61
N GLU A 52 7.05 -1.54 -8.73
CA GLU A 52 7.31 -2.27 -9.98
C GLU A 52 8.43 -3.28 -9.80
N LEU A 53 9.51 -2.88 -9.11
CA LEU A 53 10.61 -3.79 -8.78
C LEU A 53 10.10 -4.94 -7.91
N ALA A 54 9.41 -4.66 -6.80
CA ALA A 54 8.85 -5.69 -5.92
C ALA A 54 7.92 -6.65 -6.68
N ARG A 55 7.06 -6.11 -7.56
CA ARG A 55 6.19 -6.89 -8.43
C ARG A 55 6.98 -7.80 -9.36
N ALA A 56 8.04 -7.31 -10.00
CA ALA A 56 8.88 -8.12 -10.89
C ALA A 56 9.52 -9.31 -10.15
N PHE A 57 9.80 -9.15 -8.86
CA PHE A 57 10.42 -10.16 -8.00
C PHE A 57 9.43 -10.98 -7.15
N GLY A 58 8.14 -10.96 -7.52
CA GLY A 58 7.14 -11.90 -6.98
C GLY A 58 6.26 -11.36 -5.86
N ALA A 59 6.23 -10.05 -5.62
CA ALA A 59 5.23 -9.47 -4.72
C ALA A 59 3.82 -9.61 -5.30
N ASP A 60 2.92 -10.18 -4.48
CA ASP A 60 1.50 -10.33 -4.78
C ASP A 60 0.67 -9.16 -4.24
N LEU A 61 1.18 -8.50 -3.21
CA LEU A 61 0.61 -7.32 -2.56
C LEU A 61 1.71 -6.29 -2.34
N ILE A 62 1.36 -5.00 -2.45
CA ILE A 62 2.28 -3.90 -2.17
C ILE A 62 1.78 -3.12 -0.95
N LEU A 63 2.64 -2.91 0.05
CA LEU A 63 2.37 -2.05 1.20
C LEU A 63 3.23 -0.79 1.09
N LEU A 64 2.58 0.37 0.99
CA LEU A 64 3.24 1.66 0.94
C LEU A 64 3.56 2.13 2.35
N ASN A 65 4.85 2.15 2.68
CA ASN A 65 5.34 2.71 3.93
C ASN A 65 5.74 4.17 3.74
N GLY A 66 5.31 5.03 4.65
CA GLY A 66 5.63 6.45 4.64
C GLY A 66 4.74 7.30 3.74
N LEU A 67 3.67 6.76 3.16
CA LEU A 67 2.71 7.52 2.38
C LEU A 67 1.89 8.45 3.28
N ASP A 68 1.90 9.74 2.97
CA ASP A 68 0.98 10.71 3.59
C ASP A 68 -0.36 10.69 2.85
N ALA A 69 -1.46 10.35 3.54
CA ALA A 69 -2.79 10.29 2.94
C ALA A 69 -3.34 11.65 2.46
N PHE A 70 -2.79 12.76 2.96
CA PHE A 70 -3.21 14.12 2.60
C PHE A 70 -2.30 14.78 1.56
N ASP A 71 -1.08 14.27 1.38
CA ASP A 71 -0.15 14.68 0.33
C ASP A 71 0.55 13.43 -0.25
N PRO A 72 -0.17 12.61 -1.04
CA PRO A 72 0.32 11.30 -1.42
C PRO A 72 1.38 11.42 -2.51
N LYS A 73 2.58 10.89 -2.24
CA LYS A 73 3.72 10.90 -3.14
C LYS A 73 4.41 9.54 -3.17
N VAL A 74 4.84 9.13 -4.35
CA VAL A 74 5.65 7.92 -4.58
C VAL A 74 6.74 8.29 -5.56
N VAL A 75 7.99 8.01 -5.21
CA VAL A 75 9.14 8.28 -6.09
C VAL A 75 8.92 7.61 -7.44
N ASN A 76 9.20 8.35 -8.52
CA ASN A 76 9.03 7.96 -9.92
C ASN A 76 7.58 7.79 -10.39
N VAL A 77 6.60 8.34 -9.65
CA VAL A 77 5.23 8.52 -10.13
C VAL A 77 4.93 10.02 -10.20
N ASP A 78 4.48 10.49 -11.36
CA ASP A 78 4.14 11.90 -11.56
C ASP A 78 2.98 12.33 -10.64
N GLU A 79 3.15 13.48 -9.95
CA GLU A 79 2.15 14.01 -9.00
C GLU A 79 0.81 14.34 -9.68
N ASP A 80 0.83 14.74 -10.95
CA ASP A 80 -0.36 15.09 -11.74
C ASP A 80 -1.26 13.89 -12.08
N LYS A 81 -0.77 12.65 -11.94
CA LYS A 81 -1.41 11.43 -12.46
C LYS A 81 -2.29 10.67 -11.46
N GLN A 82 -2.71 11.29 -10.36
CA GLN A 82 -3.38 10.59 -9.27
C GLN A 82 -2.54 9.38 -8.81
N VAL A 83 -1.46 9.66 -8.09
CA VAL A 83 -0.37 8.73 -7.74
C VAL A 83 -0.75 7.26 -7.50
N ILE A 84 -1.83 6.99 -6.75
CA ILE A 84 -2.26 5.62 -6.42
C ILE A 84 -2.86 4.90 -7.64
N ASN A 85 -3.61 5.60 -8.48
CA ASN A 85 -4.19 5.01 -9.70
C ASN A 85 -3.10 4.67 -10.71
N GLU A 86 -2.12 5.54 -10.88
CA GLU A 86 -0.98 5.28 -11.75
C GLU A 86 -0.14 4.11 -11.22
N LEU A 87 0.17 4.09 -9.92
CA LEU A 87 0.89 2.98 -9.31
C LEU A 87 0.16 1.64 -9.52
N ARG A 88 -1.17 1.64 -9.36
CA ARG A 88 -2.00 0.44 -9.60
C ARG A 88 -1.95 -0.02 -11.06
N ARG A 89 -1.96 0.92 -12.00
CA ARG A 89 -1.82 0.63 -13.44
C ARG A 89 -0.46 0.01 -13.77
N LEU A 90 0.61 0.48 -13.14
CA LEU A 90 1.98 -0.02 -13.36
C LEU A 90 2.17 -1.44 -12.80
N VAL A 91 1.68 -1.70 -11.58
CA VAL A 91 1.97 -2.97 -10.88
C VAL A 91 0.90 -4.03 -11.01
N CYS A 92 -0.36 -3.63 -11.27
CA CYS A 92 -1.53 -4.51 -11.31
C CYS A 92 -1.66 -5.42 -10.07
N ARG A 93 -1.33 -4.89 -8.90
CA ARG A 93 -1.45 -5.57 -7.59
C ARG A 93 -2.30 -4.74 -6.63
N PRO A 94 -2.92 -5.39 -5.63
CA PRO A 94 -3.56 -4.68 -4.54
C PRO A 94 -2.53 -3.82 -3.78
N ILE A 95 -2.90 -2.58 -3.52
CA ILE A 95 -2.05 -1.59 -2.85
C ILE A 95 -2.64 -1.31 -1.47
N GLY A 96 -1.82 -1.46 -0.44
CA GLY A 96 -2.13 -1.07 0.92
C GLY A 96 -1.22 0.04 1.42
N VAL A 97 -1.54 0.57 2.61
CA VAL A 97 -0.73 1.59 3.29
C VAL A 97 -0.45 1.17 4.72
N ASN A 98 0.78 1.40 5.18
CA ASN A 98 1.12 1.27 6.59
C ASN A 98 0.76 2.57 7.33
N LEU A 99 -0.01 2.48 8.42
CA LEU A 99 -0.35 3.59 9.29
C LEU A 99 0.17 3.37 10.70
N GLU A 100 0.72 4.43 11.28
CA GLU A 100 1.37 4.41 12.58
C GLU A 100 0.37 4.77 13.70
N PRO A 101 0.13 3.90 14.69
CA PRO A 101 -0.64 4.25 15.87
C PRO A 101 0.17 5.19 16.75
N VAL A 102 -0.29 6.43 16.90
CA VAL A 102 0.41 7.45 17.71
C VAL A 102 -0.36 7.73 18.99
N ASP A 103 0.22 7.34 20.13
CA ASP A 103 -0.27 7.76 21.45
C ASP A 103 0.33 9.12 21.82
N LYS A 104 -0.51 10.16 21.72
CA LYS A 104 -0.14 11.54 22.09
C LYS A 104 0.16 11.67 23.59
N THR A 105 -0.44 10.83 24.41
CA THR A 105 -0.36 10.87 25.88
C THR A 105 0.70 9.95 26.48
N ALA A 106 1.25 9.02 25.70
CA ALA A 106 2.31 8.13 26.17
C ALA A 106 3.54 8.90 26.67
N THR A 107 3.99 8.61 27.88
CA THR A 107 5.26 9.08 28.41
C THR A 107 6.37 8.19 27.87
N MET A 108 7.12 8.68 26.89
CA MET A 108 8.25 7.95 26.30
C MET A 108 9.56 8.41 26.93
N SER A 109 10.47 7.47 27.19
CA SER A 109 11.83 7.76 27.68
C SER A 109 12.76 8.29 26.58
N GLU A 110 12.40 8.12 25.31
CA GLU A 110 13.14 8.56 24.13
C GLU A 110 12.39 9.69 23.39
N GLU A 111 13.09 10.40 22.50
CA GLU A 111 12.48 11.43 21.66
C GLU A 111 11.35 10.85 20.80
N LYS A 112 10.15 11.44 20.91
CA LYS A 112 9.03 11.08 20.05
C LYS A 112 9.35 11.46 18.59
N LEU A 113 9.39 10.48 17.70
CA LEU A 113 9.37 10.73 16.26
C LEU A 113 8.10 11.50 15.90
N ASN A 114 8.27 12.67 15.29
CA ASN A 114 7.14 13.48 14.84
C ASN A 114 6.59 12.91 13.52
N ILE A 115 5.49 12.16 13.61
CA ILE A 115 4.81 11.54 12.48
C ILE A 115 3.70 12.47 12.01
N VAL A 116 3.70 12.85 10.73
CA VAL A 116 2.66 13.70 10.12
C VAL A 116 1.28 13.05 10.18
N GLU A 117 0.22 13.85 10.26
CA GLU A 117 -1.16 13.38 10.51
C GLU A 117 -1.62 12.34 9.47
N GLY A 118 -1.28 12.52 8.19
CA GLY A 118 -1.69 11.61 7.12
C GLY A 118 -0.98 10.25 7.15
N ARG A 119 0.00 10.05 8.04
CA ARG A 119 0.64 8.76 8.32
C ARG A 119 0.15 8.11 9.61
N GLN A 120 -0.68 8.79 10.40
CA GLN A 120 -1.19 8.26 11.66
C GLN A 120 -2.46 7.44 11.46
N ALA A 121 -2.63 6.39 12.27
CA ALA A 121 -3.86 5.61 12.32
C ALA A 121 -5.00 6.46 12.92
N SER A 122 -5.81 7.08 12.06
CA SER A 122 -6.97 7.89 12.45
C SER A 122 -8.13 7.71 11.47
N SER A 123 -9.36 7.95 11.94
CA SER A 123 -10.55 7.90 11.07
C SER A 123 -10.48 8.91 9.91
N LYS A 124 -9.78 10.04 10.09
CA LYS A 124 -9.59 11.05 9.04
C LYS A 124 -8.64 10.51 7.95
N THR A 125 -7.53 9.89 8.38
CA THR A 125 -6.55 9.27 7.49
C THR A 125 -7.15 8.13 6.71
N VAL A 126 -7.89 7.22 7.36
CA VAL A 126 -8.56 6.09 6.70
C VAL A 126 -9.53 6.58 5.62
N LYS A 127 -10.37 7.58 5.91
CA LYS A 127 -11.28 8.17 4.92
C LYS A 127 -10.57 8.82 3.74
N ALA A 128 -9.38 9.38 3.94
CA ALA A 128 -8.57 9.92 2.84
C ALA A 128 -8.02 8.80 1.97
N LEU A 129 -7.49 7.73 2.58
CA LEU A 129 -6.99 6.56 1.84
C LEU A 129 -8.10 5.83 1.06
N GLU A 130 -9.31 5.76 1.59
CA GLU A 130 -10.48 5.22 0.87
C GLU A 130 -10.76 6.03 -0.41
N LYS A 131 -10.70 7.36 -0.35
CA LYS A 131 -10.88 8.23 -1.53
C LYS A 131 -9.77 8.06 -2.56
N LEU A 132 -8.56 7.73 -2.13
CA LEU A 132 -7.44 7.38 -3.01
C LEU A 132 -7.56 5.97 -3.62
N GLY A 133 -8.53 5.18 -3.17
CA GLY A 133 -8.78 3.83 -3.66
C GLY A 133 -7.84 2.76 -3.09
N ILE A 134 -7.22 3.00 -1.93
CA ILE A 134 -6.39 2.00 -1.26
C ILE A 134 -7.19 0.74 -0.95
N ASN A 135 -6.61 -0.44 -1.18
CA ASN A 135 -7.31 -1.72 -1.05
C ASN A 135 -7.31 -2.26 0.39
N PHE A 136 -6.26 -1.98 1.17
CA PHE A 136 -6.14 -2.45 2.55
C PHE A 136 -5.21 -1.54 3.37
N ILE A 137 -5.28 -1.67 4.69
CA ILE A 137 -4.44 -0.91 5.63
C ILE A 137 -3.73 -1.90 6.55
N CYS A 138 -2.45 -1.66 6.81
CA CYS A 138 -1.70 -2.30 7.87
C CYS A 138 -1.47 -1.27 8.99
N MET A 139 -1.55 -1.70 10.24
CA MET A 139 -1.24 -0.89 11.41
C MET A 139 -0.19 -1.66 12.21
N THR A 140 0.94 -1.01 12.50
CA THR A 140 2.11 -1.62 13.15
C THR A 140 2.42 -1.01 14.51
#